data_AF-A6YEG7-F1
#
_entry.id   AF-A6YEG7-F1
#
_cell.length_a   1.000
_cell.length_b   1.000
_cell.length_c   1.000
_cell.angle_alpha   90.00
_cell.angle_beta   90.00
_cell.angle_gamma   90.00
#
_symmetry.space_group_name_H-M   'P 1'
#
loop_
_entity.id
_entity.type
_entity.pdbx_description
1 polymer ?
#
loop_
_entity_poly.entity_id
_entity_poly.type
_entity_poly.pdbx_seq_one_letter_code
_entity_poly.pdbx_strand_id
1 'polypeptide(L)'
;MITVRLNAGRWLALAPDEPTPVLTAAPRRDPTRPVLPDAATRTPPDLDLLRAGLVDADRLHPLVASALVPGHRRTTGSPDPATGPRLVECRGATHRIGVVDGVLVPLDHDPDEVRREELLAEWGGPPLPCLRAIDDVHRQPESLVDVRARLDHGDTAGAVAAVEALLGPEALLRAGALRDELDAAVRRRLAHGLYRAGLAGGPAPSTKDGRRRVRPRHAFSR
;
A
#
# COMPACT_ATOMS: atom_id res chain seq x y z
N MET A 1 -15.21 -11.40 -30.16
CA MET A 1 -16.23 -10.32 -30.04
C MET A 1 -16.57 -10.07 -28.57
N ILE A 2 -16.43 -8.83 -28.09
CA ILE A 2 -16.60 -8.40 -26.69
C ILE A 2 -17.84 -7.51 -26.57
N THR A 3 -18.61 -7.61 -25.49
CA THR A 3 -19.77 -6.74 -25.25
C THR A 3 -19.39 -5.58 -24.33
N VAL A 4 -19.63 -4.34 -24.74
CA VAL A 4 -19.37 -3.14 -23.94
C VAL A 4 -20.69 -2.62 -23.38
N ARG A 5 -20.76 -2.37 -22.08
CA ARG A 5 -21.93 -1.73 -21.46
C ARG A 5 -21.71 -0.23 -21.40
N LEU A 6 -22.54 0.53 -22.12
CA LEU A 6 -22.57 1.99 -22.09
C LEU A 6 -23.72 2.49 -21.21
N ASN A 7 -23.41 3.05 -20.04
CA ASN A 7 -24.39 3.58 -19.09
C ASN A 7 -25.61 2.65 -18.88
N ALA A 8 -26.73 3.15 -18.35
CA ALA A 8 -27.88 2.34 -17.91
C ALA A 8 -28.67 1.68 -19.07
N GLY A 9 -28.13 0.61 -19.66
CA GLY A 9 -28.86 -0.35 -20.48
C GLY A 9 -28.49 -0.41 -21.97
N ARG A 10 -27.50 0.36 -22.43
CA ARG A 10 -27.04 0.30 -23.83
C ARG A 10 -25.84 -0.65 -23.93
N TRP A 11 -25.84 -1.50 -24.95
CA TRP A 11 -24.78 -2.47 -25.19
C TRP A 11 -24.22 -2.26 -26.59
N LEU A 12 -22.90 -2.36 -26.72
CA LEU A 12 -22.20 -2.42 -28.00
C LEU A 12 -21.47 -3.75 -28.11
N ALA A 13 -21.38 -4.32 -29.30
CA ALA A 13 -20.50 -5.42 -29.62
C ALA A 13 -19.26 -4.87 -30.33
N LEU A 14 -18.08 -5.21 -29.83
CA LEU A 14 -16.77 -4.87 -30.36
C LEU A 14 -16.15 -6.14 -30.97
N ALA A 15 -15.72 -6.08 -32.23
CA ALA A 15 -14.87 -7.10 -32.85
C ALA A 15 -13.41 -6.62 -32.86
N PRO A 16 -12.59 -6.99 -31.85
CA PRO A 16 -11.22 -6.48 -31.71
C PRO A 16 -10.23 -7.12 -32.69
N ASP A 17 -10.62 -8.22 -33.34
CA ASP A 17 -9.76 -9.00 -34.23
C ASP A 17 -9.66 -8.40 -35.65
N GLU A 18 -10.41 -7.33 -35.91
CA GLU A 18 -10.33 -6.59 -37.17
C GLU A 18 -9.42 -5.36 -37.05
N PRO A 19 -8.67 -5.00 -38.11
CA PRO A 19 -7.76 -3.84 -38.11
C PRO A 19 -8.48 -2.52 -37.84
N THR A 20 -9.79 -2.47 -38.09
CA THR A 20 -10.66 -1.38 -37.66
C THR A 20 -11.77 -1.99 -36.81
N PRO A 21 -11.85 -1.67 -35.50
CA PRO A 21 -12.84 -2.29 -34.64
C PRO A 21 -14.25 -1.87 -35.05
N VAL A 22 -15.08 -2.85 -35.44
CA VAL A 22 -16.48 -2.60 -35.80
C VAL A 22 -17.33 -2.54 -34.53
N LEU A 23 -18.06 -1.43 -34.35
CA LEU A 23 -19.00 -1.21 -33.26
C LEU A 23 -20.42 -1.48 -33.73
N THR A 24 -21.06 -2.50 -33.17
CA THR A 24 -22.47 -2.83 -33.50
C THR A 24 -23.36 -2.60 -32.29
N ALA A 25 -24.54 -2.01 -32.48
CA ALA A 25 -25.52 -1.90 -31.41
C ALA A 25 -26.01 -3.31 -31.00
N ALA A 26 -25.88 -3.62 -29.71
CA ALA A 26 -26.41 -4.86 -29.15
C ALA A 26 -27.71 -4.54 -28.38
N PRO A 27 -28.84 -5.16 -28.72
CA PRO A 27 -30.13 -4.83 -28.09
C PRO A 27 -30.20 -5.34 -26.63
N ARG A 28 -29.41 -6.36 -26.27
CA ARG A 28 -29.39 -7.00 -24.93
C ARG A 28 -28.02 -7.60 -24.60
N ARG A 29 -27.80 -7.90 -23.31
CA ARG A 29 -26.62 -8.64 -22.83
C ARG A 29 -26.62 -10.06 -23.43
N ASP A 30 -25.51 -10.45 -24.03
CA ASP A 30 -25.21 -11.84 -24.38
C ASP A 30 -24.43 -12.49 -23.22
N PRO A 31 -24.98 -13.50 -22.52
CA PRO A 31 -24.30 -14.15 -21.40
C PRO A 31 -23.09 -14.98 -21.83
N THR A 32 -22.95 -15.31 -23.11
CA THR A 32 -21.84 -16.11 -23.65
C THR A 32 -20.58 -15.28 -23.95
N ARG A 33 -20.67 -13.95 -23.82
CA ARG A 33 -19.59 -13.02 -24.18
C ARG A 33 -19.03 -12.29 -22.97
N PRO A 34 -17.72 -12.04 -22.93
CA PRO A 34 -17.13 -11.19 -21.90
C PRO A 34 -17.72 -9.78 -22.00
N VAL A 35 -17.99 -9.18 -20.84
CA VAL A 35 -18.55 -7.83 -20.73
C VAL A 35 -17.47 -6.86 -20.26
N LEU A 36 -17.20 -5.85 -21.07
CA LEU A 36 -16.36 -4.71 -20.70
C LEU A 36 -17.20 -3.70 -19.87
N PRO A 37 -16.73 -3.31 -18.68
CA PRO A 37 -17.41 -2.30 -17.87
C PRO A 37 -17.34 -0.90 -18.51
N ASP A 38 -18.33 -0.05 -18.24
CA ASP A 38 -18.39 1.35 -18.74
C ASP A 38 -17.10 2.13 -18.42
N ALA A 39 -16.52 1.91 -17.24
CA ALA A 39 -15.27 2.54 -16.82
C ALA A 39 -14.10 2.24 -17.77
N ALA A 40 -14.05 1.07 -18.39
CA ALA A 40 -13.01 0.70 -19.35
C ALA A 40 -13.22 1.32 -20.74
N THR A 41 -14.31 2.07 -20.94
CA THR A 41 -14.54 2.88 -22.17
C THR A 41 -14.04 4.30 -22.04
N ARG A 42 -13.57 4.71 -20.86
CA ARG A 42 -13.06 6.06 -20.59
C ARG A 42 -11.57 6.00 -20.34
N THR A 43 -10.87 7.04 -20.77
CA THR A 43 -9.48 7.23 -20.36
C THR A 43 -9.44 7.42 -18.84
N PRO A 44 -8.53 6.74 -18.12
CA PRO A 44 -8.34 6.98 -16.70
C PRO A 44 -7.93 8.44 -16.46
N PRO A 45 -8.48 9.12 -15.44
CA PRO A 45 -8.15 10.52 -15.16
C PRO A 45 -6.65 10.71 -14.91
N ASP A 46 -6.01 9.75 -14.24
CA ASP A 46 -4.57 9.78 -13.96
C ASP A 46 -3.73 9.77 -15.26
N LEU A 47 -4.19 9.06 -16.29
CA LEU A 47 -3.52 9.02 -17.59
C LEU A 47 -3.68 10.33 -18.35
N ASP A 48 -4.85 10.97 -18.26
CA ASP A 48 -5.07 12.30 -18.84
C ASP A 48 -4.21 13.36 -18.14
N LEU A 49 -4.08 13.30 -16.80
CA LEU A 49 -3.20 14.18 -16.04
C LEU A 49 -1.72 14.02 -16.42
N LEU A 50 -1.25 12.78 -16.59
CA LEU A 50 0.11 12.48 -17.05
C LEU A 50 0.36 13.04 -18.46
N ARG A 51 -0.56 12.79 -19.40
CA ARG A 51 -0.43 13.26 -20.79
C ARG A 51 -0.45 14.78 -20.89
N ALA A 52 -1.19 15.44 -20.02
CA ALA A 52 -1.22 16.89 -19.91
C ALA A 52 0.00 17.48 -19.17
N GLY A 53 0.89 16.66 -18.61
CA GLY A 53 2.04 17.10 -17.82
C GLY A 53 1.65 17.79 -16.51
N LEU A 54 0.43 17.56 -16.01
CA LEU A 54 -0.08 18.20 -14.79
C LEU A 54 0.39 17.48 -13.51
N VAL A 55 0.81 16.22 -13.65
CA VAL A 55 1.29 15.36 -12.57
C VAL A 55 2.42 14.50 -13.12
N ASP A 56 3.50 14.33 -12.35
CA ASP A 56 4.56 13.38 -12.65
C ASP A 56 4.22 11.97 -12.16
N ALA A 57 4.74 10.94 -12.82
CA ALA A 57 4.51 9.54 -12.45
C ALA A 57 4.89 9.22 -10.99
N ASP A 58 5.93 9.88 -10.45
CA ASP A 58 6.36 9.70 -9.05
C ASP A 58 5.32 10.20 -8.04
N ARG A 59 4.44 11.12 -8.43
CA ARG A 59 3.35 11.65 -7.60
C ARG A 59 2.08 10.80 -7.64
N LEU A 60 1.98 9.83 -8.55
CA LEU A 60 0.89 8.86 -8.57
C LEU A 60 1.14 7.74 -7.57
N HIS A 61 0.06 7.06 -7.16
CA HIS A 61 0.16 5.84 -6.36
C HIS A 61 1.01 4.80 -7.12
N PRO A 62 1.94 4.06 -6.49
CA PRO A 62 2.90 3.25 -7.23
C PRO A 62 2.27 2.13 -8.08
N LEU A 63 1.14 1.56 -7.63
CA LEU A 63 0.38 0.61 -8.46
C LEU A 63 -0.23 1.26 -9.71
N VAL A 64 -0.62 2.54 -9.62
CA VAL A 64 -1.15 3.29 -10.76
C VAL A 64 -0.01 3.71 -11.69
N ALA A 65 1.09 4.22 -11.13
CA ALA A 65 2.27 4.63 -11.90
C ALA A 65 2.84 3.46 -12.72
N SER A 66 3.00 2.29 -12.11
CA SER A 66 3.49 1.07 -12.79
C SER A 66 2.54 0.52 -13.85
N ALA A 67 1.23 0.72 -13.68
CA ALA A 67 0.23 0.32 -14.67
C ALA A 67 0.16 1.28 -15.87
N LEU A 68 0.29 2.59 -15.63
CA LEU A 68 0.15 3.62 -16.66
C LEU A 68 1.46 3.94 -17.37
N VAL A 69 2.61 3.71 -16.74
CA VAL A 69 3.94 3.98 -17.28
C VAL A 69 4.78 2.69 -17.17
N PRO A 70 4.69 1.78 -18.16
CA PRO A 70 5.45 0.53 -18.14
C PRO A 70 6.96 0.80 -18.04
N GLY A 71 7.63 0.10 -17.12
CA GLY A 71 9.06 0.28 -16.87
C GLY A 71 9.40 1.48 -15.98
N HIS A 72 8.42 2.26 -15.54
CA HIS A 72 8.64 3.29 -14.52
C HIS A 72 9.05 2.63 -13.21
N ARG A 73 10.34 2.78 -12.90
CA ARG A 73 10.82 2.65 -11.54
C ARG A 73 10.67 4.03 -10.94
N ARG A 74 9.97 4.10 -9.81
CA ARG A 74 9.98 5.31 -9.01
C ARG A 74 11.41 5.74 -8.83
N THR A 75 11.68 7.02 -9.02
CA THR A 75 12.81 7.57 -8.31
C THR A 75 12.40 7.41 -6.84
N THR A 76 13.04 6.49 -6.12
CA THR A 76 12.95 6.49 -4.68
C THR A 76 13.61 7.80 -4.28
N GLY A 77 12.86 8.90 -4.32
CA GLY A 77 13.08 9.98 -3.40
C GLY A 77 13.07 9.28 -2.06
N SER A 78 14.27 9.09 -1.51
CA SER A 78 14.41 8.83 -0.09
C SER A 78 13.37 9.71 0.57
N PRO A 79 12.52 9.19 1.47
CA PRO A 79 11.71 10.08 2.28
C PRO A 79 12.66 11.19 2.73
N ASP A 80 12.28 12.44 2.38
CA ASP A 80 13.08 13.62 2.69
C ASP A 80 13.64 13.41 4.09
N PRO A 81 14.98 13.41 4.28
CA PRO A 81 15.55 13.25 5.60
C PRO A 81 15.21 14.51 6.40
N ALA A 82 13.96 14.61 6.84
CA ALA A 82 13.61 15.25 8.08
C ALA A 82 14.33 14.57 9.27
N THR A 83 14.98 13.43 9.03
CA THR A 83 15.64 12.57 10.01
C THR A 83 17.06 13.05 10.32
N GLY A 84 17.14 14.20 10.98
CA GLY A 84 18.22 14.37 11.96
C GLY A 84 18.14 13.25 13.02
N PRO A 85 19.20 12.99 13.78
CA PRO A 85 19.13 12.02 14.87
C PRO A 85 17.97 12.37 15.81
N ARG A 86 17.21 11.34 16.23
CA ARG A 86 16.17 11.50 17.24
C ARG A 86 16.83 11.88 18.57
N LEU A 87 16.28 12.90 19.22
CA LEU A 87 16.77 13.36 20.52
C LEU A 87 15.98 12.72 21.66
N VAL A 88 16.67 12.29 22.70
CA VAL A 88 16.09 11.66 23.91
C VAL A 88 16.82 12.18 25.14
N GLU A 89 16.09 12.55 26.18
CA GLU A 89 16.68 12.88 27.48
C GLU A 89 17.09 11.59 28.21
N CYS A 90 18.39 11.40 28.40
CA CYS A 90 18.98 10.24 29.06
C CYS A 90 19.94 10.70 30.14
N ARG A 91 19.71 10.26 31.39
CA ARG A 91 20.58 10.57 32.55
C ARG A 91 20.90 12.07 32.72
N GLY A 92 19.98 12.96 32.35
CA GLY A 92 20.12 14.41 32.49
C GLY A 92 20.85 15.11 31.33
N ALA A 93 21.09 14.41 30.23
CA ALA A 93 21.62 14.98 28.99
C ALA A 93 20.77 14.58 27.78
N THR A 94 20.78 15.43 26.75
CA THR A 94 20.15 15.12 25.46
C THR A 94 21.04 14.20 24.64
N HIS A 95 20.59 12.97 24.41
CA HIS A 95 21.28 11.96 23.58
C HIS A 95 20.62 11.83 22.21
N ARG A 96 21.39 11.36 21.23
CA ARG A 96 21.03 11.17 19.84
C ARG A 96 20.87 9.69 19.53
N ILE A 97 19.85 9.37 18.75
CA ILE A 97 19.59 8.05 18.19
C ILE A 97 19.57 8.18 16.68
N GLY A 98 20.29 7.31 15.98
CA GLY A 98 20.38 7.35 14.53
C GLY A 98 20.67 5.96 13.96
N VAL A 99 20.52 5.83 12.65
CA VAL A 99 20.84 4.58 11.94
C VAL A 99 22.33 4.58 11.60
N VAL A 100 23.05 3.56 12.07
CA VAL A 100 24.45 3.28 11.74
C VAL A 100 24.54 1.85 11.27
N ASP A 101 25.24 1.61 10.16
CA ASP A 101 25.38 0.29 9.55
C ASP A 101 24.04 -0.44 9.36
N GLY A 102 23.01 0.33 9.01
CA GLY A 102 21.68 -0.19 8.71
C GLY A 102 20.82 -0.54 9.93
N VAL A 103 21.23 -0.19 11.14
CA VAL A 103 20.48 -0.45 12.38
C VAL A 103 20.36 0.81 13.23
N LEU A 104 19.20 1.01 13.86
CA LEU A 104 18.96 2.10 14.80
C LEU A 104 19.76 1.90 16.11
N VAL A 105 20.67 2.84 16.41
CA VAL A 105 21.57 2.77 17.56
C VAL A 105 21.60 4.09 18.35
N PRO A 106 21.91 4.03 19.67
CA PRO A 106 22.18 5.23 20.45
C PRO A 106 23.60 5.75 20.17
N LEU A 107 23.73 6.93 19.57
CA LEU A 107 25.01 7.47 19.10
C LEU A 107 25.93 7.99 20.21
N ASP A 108 25.37 8.31 21.37
CA ASP A 108 26.08 8.91 22.50
C ASP A 108 26.40 7.90 23.61
N HIS A 109 26.34 6.60 23.30
CA HIS A 109 26.73 5.52 24.21
C HIS A 109 27.81 4.64 23.59
N ASP A 110 28.75 4.20 24.44
CA ASP A 110 29.73 3.19 24.05
C ASP A 110 29.05 1.81 23.90
N PRO A 111 29.41 0.98 22.91
CA PRO A 111 28.84 -0.37 22.74
C PRO A 111 28.91 -1.25 24.00
N ASP A 112 29.97 -1.16 24.80
CA ASP A 112 30.10 -1.94 26.04
C ASP A 112 29.15 -1.44 27.14
N GLU A 113 28.85 -0.14 27.15
CA GLU A 113 27.82 0.43 28.01
C GLU A 113 26.44 -0.08 27.58
N VAL A 114 26.12 0.02 26.28
CA VAL A 114 24.84 -0.46 25.72
C VAL A 114 24.60 -1.91 26.10
N ARG A 115 25.58 -2.79 25.87
CA ARG A 115 25.46 -4.23 26.17
C ARG A 115 25.19 -4.49 27.65
N ARG A 116 25.82 -3.74 28.55
CA ARG A 116 25.61 -3.89 30.00
C ARG A 116 24.18 -3.48 30.40
N GLU A 117 23.70 -2.39 29.85
CA GLU A 117 22.36 -1.85 30.14
C GLU A 117 21.26 -2.74 29.56
N GLU A 118 21.48 -3.34 28.38
CA GLU A 118 20.59 -4.36 27.82
C GLU A 118 20.50 -5.58 28.74
N LEU A 119 21.63 -6.11 29.24
CA LEU A 119 21.64 -7.23 30.18
C LEU A 119 20.91 -6.89 31.49
N LEU A 120 21.09 -5.66 32.01
CA LEU A 120 20.37 -5.22 33.20
C LEU A 120 18.85 -5.16 32.95
N ALA A 121 18.43 -4.70 31.77
CA ALA A 121 17.02 -4.68 31.40
C ALA A 121 16.43 -6.10 31.27
N GLU A 122 17.17 -7.03 30.66
CA GLU A 122 16.78 -8.43 30.56
C GLU A 122 16.63 -9.11 31.93
N TRP A 123 17.42 -8.68 32.92
CA TRP A 123 17.32 -9.16 34.30
C TRP A 123 16.27 -8.42 35.15
N GLY A 124 15.42 -7.61 34.51
CA GLY A 124 14.28 -6.93 35.15
C GLY A 124 14.57 -5.53 35.67
N GLY A 125 15.76 -4.99 35.39
CA GLY A 125 16.06 -3.57 35.59
C GLY A 125 15.29 -2.67 34.62
N PRO A 126 15.07 -1.38 34.95
CA PRO A 126 14.49 -0.45 34.00
C PRO A 126 15.50 -0.15 32.87
N PRO A 127 15.11 -0.27 31.57
CA PRO A 127 16.00 0.08 30.47
C PRO A 127 16.28 1.58 30.46
N LEU A 128 17.45 1.96 29.95
CA LEU A 128 17.76 3.37 29.71
C LEU A 128 16.75 4.03 28.78
N PRO A 129 16.49 5.35 28.94
CA PRO A 129 15.62 6.09 28.03
C PRO A 129 15.95 5.91 26.55
N CYS A 130 17.25 5.88 26.19
CA CYS A 130 17.67 5.62 24.81
C CYS A 130 17.27 4.23 24.30
N LEU A 131 17.51 3.17 25.10
CA LEU A 131 17.14 1.80 24.72
C LEU A 131 15.62 1.62 24.65
N ARG A 132 14.89 2.25 25.57
CA ARG A 132 13.43 2.27 25.56
C ARG A 132 12.90 2.97 24.31
N ALA A 133 13.45 4.13 23.95
CA ALA A 133 13.05 4.85 22.74
C ALA A 133 13.29 4.01 21.48
N ILE A 134 14.41 3.28 21.40
CA ILE A 134 14.67 2.35 20.28
C ILE A 134 13.63 1.23 20.26
N ASP A 135 13.33 0.61 21.41
CA ASP A 135 12.34 -0.46 21.49
C ASP A 135 10.93 0.03 21.11
N ASP A 136 10.54 1.23 21.55
CA ASP A 136 9.26 1.85 21.22
C ASP A 136 9.13 2.08 19.70
N VAL A 137 10.19 2.57 19.04
CA VAL A 137 10.20 2.77 17.58
C VAL A 137 10.08 1.43 16.84
N HIS A 138 10.69 0.35 17.35
CA HIS A 138 10.55 -0.98 16.75
C HIS A 138 9.14 -1.57 16.90
N ARG A 139 8.45 -1.29 18.00
CA ARG A 139 7.14 -1.92 18.31
C ARG A 139 5.96 -1.09 17.82
N GLN A 140 6.00 0.21 18.09
CA GLN A 140 4.91 1.15 17.91
C GLN A 140 5.45 2.49 17.40
N PRO A 141 6.01 2.54 16.17
CA PRO A 141 6.50 3.79 15.61
C PRO A 141 5.37 4.80 15.41
N GLU A 142 5.64 6.09 15.58
CA GLU A 142 4.61 7.12 15.32
C GLU A 142 4.10 7.11 13.87
N SER A 143 4.94 6.67 12.92
CA SER A 143 4.61 6.53 11.50
C SER A 143 3.77 5.29 11.17
N LEU A 144 3.38 4.46 12.15
CA LEU A 144 2.63 3.23 11.94
C LEU A 144 1.32 3.46 11.17
N VAL A 145 0.65 4.59 11.42
CA VAL A 145 -0.58 4.96 10.71
C VAL A 145 -0.34 5.12 9.21
N ASP A 146 0.76 5.78 8.83
CA ASP A 146 1.11 5.99 7.42
C ASP A 146 1.58 4.69 6.76
N VAL A 147 2.33 3.85 7.48
CA VAL A 147 2.72 2.52 7.01
C VAL A 147 1.48 1.68 6.73
N ARG A 148 0.51 1.66 7.66
CA ARG A 148 -0.75 0.94 7.47
C ARG A 148 -1.56 1.47 6.30
N ALA A 149 -1.67 2.79 6.15
CA ALA A 149 -2.35 3.39 5.00
C ALA A 149 -1.73 2.92 3.67
N ARG A 150 -0.39 2.94 3.56
CA ARG A 150 0.32 2.42 2.38
C ARG A 150 0.01 0.95 2.11
N LEU A 151 0.06 0.10 3.15
CA LEU A 151 -0.25 -1.33 3.03
C LEU A 151 -1.69 -1.59 2.60
N ASP A 152 -2.66 -0.86 3.16
CA ASP A 152 -4.07 -1.00 2.83
C ASP A 152 -4.37 -0.57 1.38
N HIS A 153 -3.57 0.33 0.82
CA HIS A 153 -3.61 0.71 -0.60
C HIS A 153 -2.73 -0.16 -1.52
N GLY A 154 -2.01 -1.13 -0.97
CA GLY A 154 -1.15 -2.06 -1.72
C GLY A 154 0.21 -1.48 -2.12
N ASP A 155 0.63 -0.35 -1.54
CA ASP A 155 1.98 0.20 -1.66
C ASP A 155 2.93 -0.49 -0.67
N THR A 156 3.27 -1.76 -0.92
CA THR A 156 4.19 -2.50 -0.06
C THR A 156 5.61 -1.97 -0.12
N ALA A 157 6.06 -1.52 -1.30
CA ALA A 157 7.40 -1.00 -1.48
C ALA A 157 7.61 0.31 -0.70
N GLY A 158 6.63 1.23 -0.77
CA GLY A 158 6.66 2.46 0.00
C GLY A 158 6.51 2.23 1.50
N ALA A 159 5.73 1.24 1.92
CA ALA A 159 5.63 0.85 3.32
C ALA A 159 6.97 0.34 3.87
N VAL A 160 7.64 -0.55 3.14
CA VAL A 160 8.97 -1.08 3.51
C VAL A 160 10.01 0.04 3.55
N ALA A 161 10.07 0.88 2.51
CA ALA A 161 11.01 2.00 2.49
C ALA A 161 10.81 2.97 3.67
N ALA A 162 9.57 3.20 4.10
CA ALA A 162 9.28 4.02 5.28
C ALA A 162 9.76 3.38 6.58
N VAL A 163 9.68 2.05 6.71
CA VAL A 163 10.19 1.31 7.87
C VAL A 163 11.72 1.26 7.86
N GLU A 164 12.34 1.00 6.71
CA GLU A 164 13.80 1.00 6.55
C GLU A 164 14.41 2.38 6.81
N ALA A 165 13.75 3.46 6.39
CA ALA A 165 14.19 4.81 6.70
C ALA A 165 14.15 5.13 8.22
N LEU A 166 13.28 4.44 8.97
CA LEU A 166 13.09 4.66 10.39
C LEU A 166 14.00 3.79 11.26
N LEU A 167 14.09 2.49 10.94
CA LEU A 167 14.80 1.49 11.74
C LEU A 167 16.18 1.16 11.16
N GLY A 168 16.38 1.44 9.88
CA GLY A 168 17.49 0.94 9.07
C GLY A 168 17.12 -0.35 8.31
N PRO A 169 17.75 -0.60 7.15
CA PRO A 169 17.48 -1.76 6.30
C PRO A 169 17.82 -3.11 6.94
N GLU A 170 18.77 -3.15 7.87
CA GLU A 170 19.23 -4.38 8.54
C GLU A 170 18.50 -4.62 9.89
N ALA A 171 17.50 -3.79 10.21
CA ALA A 171 16.78 -3.89 11.47
C ALA A 171 15.91 -5.15 11.55
N LEU A 172 16.08 -5.89 12.66
CA LEU A 172 15.22 -7.02 12.96
C LEU A 172 13.92 -6.55 13.63
N LEU A 173 12.78 -6.91 13.02
CA LEU A 173 11.46 -6.55 13.55
C LEU A 173 11.18 -7.26 14.89
N ARG A 174 11.01 -6.44 15.93
CA ARG A 174 10.60 -6.90 17.26
C ARG A 174 9.10 -7.16 17.29
N ALA A 175 8.66 -7.98 18.26
CA ALA A 175 7.24 -8.23 18.48
C ALA A 175 6.53 -6.93 18.89
N GLY A 176 5.44 -6.58 18.22
CA GLY A 176 4.72 -5.33 18.42
C GLY A 176 3.81 -5.03 17.25
N ALA A 177 3.06 -3.93 17.32
CA ALA A 177 2.04 -3.64 16.32
C ALA A 177 2.62 -3.43 14.92
N LEU A 178 3.84 -2.90 14.79
CA LEU A 178 4.50 -2.78 13.49
C LEU A 178 4.65 -4.15 12.81
N ARG A 179 5.20 -5.13 13.54
CA ARG A 179 5.35 -6.49 13.04
C ARG A 179 3.99 -7.14 12.78
N ASP A 180 3.04 -6.97 13.70
CA ASP A 180 1.69 -7.54 13.56
C ASP A 180 0.96 -7.01 12.32
N GLU A 181 1.10 -5.72 12.01
CA GLU A 181 0.51 -5.10 10.82
C GLU A 181 1.16 -5.61 9.52
N LEU A 182 2.49 -5.76 9.49
CA LEU A 182 3.20 -6.34 8.36
C LEU A 182 2.80 -7.82 8.15
N ASP A 183 2.75 -8.61 9.23
CA ASP A 183 2.30 -10.00 9.18
C ASP A 183 0.83 -10.11 8.76
N ALA A 184 -0.03 -9.18 9.21
CA ALA A 184 -1.41 -9.11 8.77
C ALA A 184 -1.53 -8.75 7.28
N ALA A 185 -0.71 -7.82 6.77
CA ALA A 185 -0.68 -7.46 5.36
C ALA A 185 -0.24 -8.64 4.48
N VAL A 186 0.79 -9.38 4.89
CA VAL A 186 1.22 -10.63 4.21
C VAL A 186 0.08 -11.65 4.18
N ARG A 187 -0.57 -11.89 5.33
CA ARG A 187 -1.72 -12.81 5.40
C ARG A 187 -2.88 -12.37 4.49
N ARG A 188 -3.22 -11.07 4.46
CA ARG A 188 -4.24 -10.52 3.54
C ARG A 188 -3.87 -10.77 2.08
N ARG A 189 -2.61 -10.54 1.71
CA ARG A 189 -2.12 -10.76 0.34
C ARG A 189 -2.17 -12.24 -0.06
N LEU A 190 -1.73 -13.13 0.81
CA LEU A 190 -1.79 -14.58 0.57
C LEU A 190 -3.23 -15.06 0.44
N ALA A 191 -4.13 -14.65 1.35
CA ALA A 191 -5.55 -14.99 1.29
C ALA A 191 -6.19 -14.50 -0.02
N HIS A 192 -5.89 -13.26 -0.43
CA HIS A 192 -6.37 -12.71 -1.70
C HIS A 192 -5.81 -13.50 -2.91
N GLY A 193 -4.52 -13.86 -2.89
CA GLY A 193 -3.89 -14.66 -3.92
C GLY A 193 -4.51 -16.05 -4.06
N LEU A 194 -4.71 -16.75 -2.94
CA LEU A 194 -5.39 -18.05 -2.90
C LEU A 194 -6.82 -17.95 -3.44
N TYR A 195 -7.56 -16.91 -3.04
CA TYR A 195 -8.90 -16.64 -3.58
C TYR A 195 -8.88 -16.45 -5.09
N ARG A 196 -7.96 -15.61 -5.60
CA ARG A 196 -7.82 -15.37 -7.03
C ARG A 196 -7.41 -16.60 -7.84
N ALA A 197 -6.66 -17.50 -7.23
CA ALA A 197 -6.27 -18.77 -7.85
C ALA A 197 -7.35 -19.86 -7.75
N GLY A 198 -8.50 -19.59 -7.10
CA GLY A 198 -9.53 -20.59 -6.83
C GLY A 198 -9.10 -21.66 -5.80
N LEU A 199 -7.99 -21.42 -5.09
CA LEU A 199 -7.43 -22.31 -4.07
C LEU A 199 -7.95 -22.00 -2.66
N ALA A 200 -8.63 -20.87 -2.48
CA ALA A 200 -9.35 -20.62 -1.24
C ALA A 200 -10.59 -21.53 -1.18
N GLY A 201 -10.62 -22.43 -0.20
CA GLY A 201 -11.79 -23.25 0.14
C GLY A 201 -12.93 -22.37 0.67
N GLY A 202 -13.59 -21.64 -0.23
CA GLY A 202 -14.78 -20.84 0.05
C GLY A 202 -15.96 -21.35 -0.79
N PRO A 203 -17.20 -21.03 -0.41
CA PRO A 203 -18.37 -21.38 -1.21
C PRO A 203 -18.22 -20.80 -2.61
N ALA A 204 -18.62 -21.56 -3.62
CA ALA A 204 -18.66 -21.11 -5.02
C ALA A 204 -19.25 -19.69 -5.10
N PRO A 205 -18.71 -18.81 -5.98
CA PRO A 205 -19.20 -17.46 -6.12
C PRO A 205 -20.72 -17.50 -6.28
N SER A 206 -21.43 -16.86 -5.36
CA SER A 206 -22.88 -16.81 -5.34
C SER A 206 -23.38 -16.35 -6.71
N THR A 207 -23.97 -17.28 -7.47
CA THR A 207 -24.67 -17.05 -8.73
C THR A 207 -25.99 -16.29 -8.53
N LYS A 208 -26.09 -15.48 -7.47
CA LYS A 208 -27.25 -14.59 -7.24
C LYS A 208 -27.29 -13.55 -8.34
N ASP A 209 -28.02 -13.96 -9.35
CA ASP A 209 -28.63 -13.19 -10.40
C ASP A 209 -29.03 -11.81 -9.86
N GLY A 210 -28.57 -10.77 -10.54
CA GLY A 210 -28.74 -9.40 -10.13
C GLY A 210 -30.21 -9.01 -10.16
N ARG A 211 -30.95 -9.27 -9.07
CA ARG A 211 -32.22 -8.61 -8.80
C ARG A 211 -31.95 -7.13 -8.53
N ARG A 212 -31.91 -6.39 -9.64
CA ARG A 212 -32.34 -5.01 -9.86
C ARG A 212 -32.80 -4.31 -8.57
N ARG A 213 -31.86 -3.80 -7.77
CA ARG A 213 -32.16 -2.76 -6.79
C ARG A 213 -32.41 -1.47 -7.57
N VAL A 214 -33.68 -1.26 -7.95
CA VAL A 214 -34.15 0.06 -8.38
C VAL A 214 -34.02 0.98 -7.18
N ARG A 215 -32.97 1.80 -7.15
CA ARG A 215 -32.90 2.94 -6.22
C ARG A 215 -33.82 4.02 -6.77
N PRO A 216 -34.83 4.49 -6.03
CA PRO A 216 -35.60 5.64 -6.45
C PRO A 216 -34.68 6.87 -6.46
N ARG A 217 -34.62 7.57 -7.59
CA ARG A 217 -33.96 8.87 -7.70
C ARG A 217 -34.85 9.88 -6.99
N HIS A 218 -34.40 10.44 -5.88
CA HIS A 218 -34.97 11.69 -5.37
C HIS A 218 -34.61 12.80 -6.35
N ALA A 219 -35.63 13.38 -6.97
CA ALA A 219 -35.52 14.59 -7.75
C ALA A 219 -35.23 15.75 -6.79
N PHE A 220 -34.10 16.43 -6.99
CA PHE A 220 -33.96 17.81 -6.51
C PHE A 220 -34.67 18.69 -7.54
N SER A 221 -35.78 19.30 -7.13
CA SER A 221 -36.36 20.45 -7.81
C SER A 221 -35.45 21.66 -7.59
N ARG A 222 -35.45 22.54 -8.60
CA ARG A 222 -34.72 23.81 -8.68
C ARG A 222 -34.90 24.72 -7.48
#